data_AF-A0A3M4YWW3-F1
#
_entry.id   AF-A0A3M4YWW3-F1
#
_cell.length_a   1.000
_cell.length_b   1.000
_cell.length_c   1.000
_cell.angle_alpha   90.00
_cell.angle_beta   90.00
_cell.angle_gamma   90.00
#
_symmetry.space_group_name_H-M   'P 1'
#
loop_
_entity.id
_entity.type
_entity.pdbx_description
1 polymer ?
#
loop_
_entity_poly.entity_id
_entity_poly.type
_entity_poly.pdbx_seq_one_letter_code
_entity_poly.pdbx_strand_id
1 'polypeptide(L)'
;MSSQWKVDAMENNEQLELILATAYTLLRAEGADDAATVVRDYPAHAELTGHDNWNGGTDIWEIQFRIPAPEFARLGSRRSQLEEQIIARLKAILGHETQDWYSARLVPAKEFRADWRSDKSELPKNVRQNILDGLRLEEVKWYGQLDDIEFLGRMYDLQKLPSNDSRYKDAAGDIYQHRFNNDDWDSDWVFNDSRFQLLDGSAEQFLRFLCETVHPVVRPVRDEALKLVLHFNQQLRSAGWELFEEEHIAGRPRFAFRLAHNNSSRAVLRAKTVADALNAGWMAKEIERLENAIERDPALAIGTAKELIETCCKSILTKREISFTKSDDLGDLTKKVTKALQLVPEGISEEAKGAENIKMVLRNLSQLTNNLAQLRGLYGTGHGRDGQHRGLQPRHARLAVASAVAFIDFVSETYRYRESQNCGDTSGS
;
A
#
# COMPACT_ATOMS: atom_id res chain seq x y z
N MET A 1 -28.11 47.75 1.84
CA MET A 1 -27.97 46.94 0.61
C MET A 1 -28.30 45.50 1.01
N SER A 2 -29.35 44.93 0.41
CA SER A 2 -30.12 43.74 0.84
C SER A 2 -29.31 42.45 1.05
N SER A 3 -29.54 41.65 2.12
CA SER A 3 -28.94 40.31 2.31
C SER A 3 -28.92 39.43 1.05
N GLN A 4 -29.86 39.63 0.13
CA GLN A 4 -29.90 38.96 -1.18
C GLN A 4 -28.61 39.16 -2.02
N TRP A 5 -28.00 40.36 -2.05
CA TRP A 5 -26.77 40.56 -2.83
C TRP A 5 -25.54 39.86 -2.21
N LYS A 6 -25.52 39.69 -0.88
CA LYS A 6 -24.46 38.96 -0.17
C LYS A 6 -24.58 37.45 -0.41
N VAL A 7 -25.81 36.94 -0.38
CA VAL A 7 -26.13 35.54 -0.72
C VAL A 7 -25.75 35.25 -2.17
N ASP A 8 -26.15 36.11 -3.12
CA ASP A 8 -25.81 35.96 -4.55
C ASP A 8 -24.29 36.09 -4.81
N ALA A 9 -23.55 36.87 -4.02
CA ALA A 9 -22.10 37.04 -4.15
C ALA A 9 -21.28 35.86 -3.59
N MET A 10 -21.75 35.22 -2.51
CA MET A 10 -21.12 34.03 -1.92
C MET A 10 -21.59 32.71 -2.55
N GLU A 11 -22.75 32.67 -3.21
CA GLU A 11 -23.11 31.60 -4.15
C GLU A 11 -22.27 31.66 -5.44
N ASN A 12 -21.63 32.82 -5.71
CA ASN A 12 -20.69 32.98 -6.80
C ASN A 12 -19.35 32.32 -6.44
N ASN A 13 -19.13 31.12 -6.96
CA ASN A 13 -17.98 30.25 -6.70
C ASN A 13 -16.61 30.98 -6.76
N GLU A 14 -16.49 32.04 -7.57
CA GLU A 14 -15.25 32.81 -7.75
C GLU A 14 -14.79 33.59 -6.50
N GLN A 15 -15.70 34.16 -5.69
CA GLN A 15 -15.30 34.90 -4.49
C GLN A 15 -14.81 33.97 -3.38
N LEU A 16 -15.51 32.84 -3.20
CA LEU A 16 -15.10 31.81 -2.24
C LEU A 16 -13.72 31.25 -2.60
N GLU A 17 -13.47 30.95 -3.87
CA GLU A 17 -12.17 30.47 -4.34
C GLU A 17 -11.03 31.48 -4.07
N LEU A 18 -11.28 32.78 -4.20
CA LEU A 18 -10.27 33.82 -3.90
C LEU A 18 -9.92 33.86 -2.39
N ILE A 19 -10.95 33.74 -1.53
CA ILE A 19 -10.77 33.65 -0.08
C ILE A 19 -9.99 32.38 0.28
N LEU A 20 -10.34 31.24 -0.32
CA LEU A 20 -9.68 29.96 -0.06
C LEU A 20 -8.24 29.93 -0.56
N ALA A 21 -7.95 30.51 -1.73
CA ALA A 21 -6.59 30.66 -2.24
C ALA A 21 -5.71 31.52 -1.31
N THR A 22 -6.30 32.57 -0.73
CA THR A 22 -5.63 33.42 0.27
C THR A 22 -5.39 32.64 1.57
N ALA A 23 -6.40 31.90 2.05
CA ALA A 23 -6.30 31.06 3.24
C ALA A 23 -5.22 29.97 3.08
N TYR A 24 -5.16 29.32 1.92
CA TYR A 24 -4.11 28.37 1.54
C TYR A 24 -2.72 28.98 1.67
N THR A 25 -2.53 30.19 1.12
CA THR A 25 -1.23 30.88 1.13
C THR A 25 -0.78 31.20 2.56
N LEU A 26 -1.70 31.68 3.42
CA LEU A 26 -1.41 31.96 4.83
C LEU A 26 -1.07 30.67 5.60
N LEU A 27 -1.85 29.60 5.42
CA LEU A 27 -1.61 28.30 6.07
C LEU A 27 -0.24 27.73 5.69
N ARG A 28 0.17 27.82 4.42
CA ARG A 28 1.49 27.39 3.95
C ARG A 28 2.62 28.21 4.57
N ALA A 29 2.46 29.53 4.64
CA ALA A 29 3.48 30.42 5.22
C ALA A 29 3.72 30.16 6.71
N GLU A 30 2.70 29.67 7.42
CA GLU A 30 2.74 29.39 8.86
C GLU A 30 3.08 27.92 9.19
N GLY A 31 3.39 27.10 8.18
CA GLY A 31 3.73 25.68 8.36
C GLY A 31 2.54 24.76 8.67
N ALA A 32 1.31 25.21 8.46
CA ALA A 32 0.09 24.41 8.61
C ALA A 32 -0.23 23.64 7.32
N ASP A 33 0.72 22.79 6.88
CA ASP A 33 0.69 22.13 5.57
C ASP A 33 -0.51 21.21 5.37
N ASP A 34 -0.94 20.51 6.41
CA ASP A 34 -2.10 19.60 6.34
C ASP A 34 -3.41 20.37 6.09
N ALA A 35 -3.61 21.50 6.79
CA ALA A 35 -4.78 22.35 6.62
C ALA A 35 -4.74 23.06 5.26
N ALA A 36 -3.56 23.50 4.81
CA ALA A 36 -3.39 24.04 3.47
C ALA A 36 -3.76 23.01 2.39
N THR A 37 -3.34 21.76 2.56
CA THR A 37 -3.67 20.66 1.64
C THR A 37 -5.19 20.47 1.56
N VAL A 38 -5.88 20.49 2.71
CA VAL A 38 -7.35 20.39 2.74
C VAL A 38 -8.01 21.52 1.96
N VAL A 39 -7.56 22.76 2.16
CA VAL A 39 -8.11 23.94 1.48
C VAL A 39 -7.89 23.89 -0.03
N ARG A 40 -6.77 23.34 -0.49
CA ARG A 40 -6.41 23.27 -1.91
C ARG A 40 -7.08 22.10 -2.64
N ASP A 41 -7.11 20.92 -2.01
CA ASP A 41 -7.39 19.66 -2.71
C ASP A 41 -8.88 19.28 -2.69
N TYR A 42 -9.66 19.81 -1.74
CA TYR A 42 -11.07 19.45 -1.59
C TYR A 42 -12.00 20.60 -1.93
N PRO A 43 -13.03 20.37 -2.76
CA PRO A 43 -13.99 21.40 -3.09
C PRO A 43 -14.76 21.83 -1.84
N ALA A 44 -14.93 23.14 -1.72
CA ALA A 44 -15.65 23.77 -0.63
C ALA A 44 -16.99 24.35 -1.12
N HIS A 45 -17.97 24.39 -0.23
CA HIS A 45 -19.23 25.09 -0.48
C HIS A 45 -19.62 25.86 0.78
N ALA A 46 -20.02 27.12 0.60
CA ALA A 46 -20.52 27.95 1.69
C ALA A 46 -22.04 27.75 1.83
N GLU A 47 -22.48 27.37 3.03
CA GLU A 47 -23.89 27.20 3.37
C GLU A 47 -24.29 28.21 4.44
N LEU A 48 -25.40 28.94 4.23
CA LEU A 48 -25.97 29.82 5.25
C LEU A 48 -26.73 28.96 6.26
N THR A 49 -26.17 28.81 7.45
CA THR A 49 -26.68 27.92 8.51
C THR A 49 -27.55 28.62 9.55
N GLY A 50 -27.54 29.95 9.57
CA GLY A 50 -28.35 30.73 10.50
C GLY A 50 -28.22 32.23 10.30
N HIS A 51 -29.06 32.97 11.02
CA HIS A 51 -29.07 34.43 11.06
C HIS A 51 -29.34 34.87 12.51
N ASP A 52 -28.44 35.68 13.07
CA ASP A 52 -28.61 36.29 14.38
C ASP A 52 -29.05 37.75 14.23
N ASN A 53 -30.16 38.12 14.88
CA ASN A 53 -30.77 39.45 14.77
C ASN A 53 -30.42 40.38 15.94
N TRP A 54 -29.52 40.00 16.85
CA TRP A 54 -29.22 40.78 18.05
C TRP A 54 -28.36 42.04 17.83
N ASN A 55 -27.54 42.12 16.78
CA ASN A 55 -26.52 43.15 16.60
C ASN A 55 -26.58 43.87 15.24
N GLY A 56 -27.74 43.90 14.59
CA GLY A 56 -27.90 44.48 13.24
C GLY A 56 -27.98 43.46 12.10
N GLY A 57 -28.05 42.17 12.43
CA GLY A 57 -28.16 41.06 11.49
C GLY A 57 -26.78 40.49 11.14
N THR A 58 -26.43 39.37 11.77
CA THR A 58 -25.20 38.60 11.49
C THR A 58 -25.59 37.30 10.81
N ASP A 59 -25.15 37.10 9.57
CA ASP A 59 -25.32 35.82 8.88
C ASP A 59 -24.25 34.82 9.35
N ILE A 60 -24.64 33.55 9.55
CA ILE A 60 -23.75 32.48 9.98
C ILE A 60 -23.50 31.52 8.81
N TRP A 61 -22.30 31.59 8.26
CA TRP A 61 -21.85 30.79 7.12
C TRP A 61 -20.96 29.63 7.57
N GLU A 62 -21.28 28.42 7.14
CA GLU A 62 -20.43 27.24 7.30
C GLU A 62 -19.80 26.88 5.95
N ILE A 63 -18.47 26.92 5.88
CA ILE A 63 -17.72 26.49 4.70
C ILE A 63 -17.43 24.99 4.84
N GLN A 64 -18.11 24.18 4.03
CA GLN A 64 -18.02 22.73 4.07
C GLN A 64 -17.04 22.21 3.02
N PHE A 65 -15.94 21.59 3.46
CA PHE A 65 -15.00 20.89 2.59
C PHE A 65 -15.44 19.44 2.42
N ARG A 66 -15.74 19.04 1.20
CA ARG A 66 -16.20 17.67 0.89
C ARG A 66 -15.02 16.75 0.66
N ILE A 67 -14.74 15.92 1.64
CA ILE A 67 -13.60 14.99 1.62
C ILE A 67 -14.09 13.58 1.25
N PRO A 68 -13.44 12.86 0.31
CA PRO A 68 -13.73 11.45 0.04
C PRO A 68 -13.83 10.62 1.33
N ALA A 69 -14.83 9.74 1.43
CA ALA A 69 -15.14 9.02 2.67
C ALA A 69 -13.94 8.26 3.28
N PRO A 70 -13.05 7.59 2.49
CA PRO A 70 -11.86 6.95 3.02
C PRO A 70 -10.87 7.94 3.65
N GLU A 71 -10.70 9.12 3.05
CA GLU A 71 -9.80 10.16 3.54
C GLU A 71 -10.38 10.86 4.77
N PHE A 72 -11.68 11.13 4.75
CA PHE A 72 -12.42 11.66 5.90
C PHE A 72 -12.26 10.75 7.14
N ALA A 73 -12.35 9.43 6.95
CA ALA A 73 -12.12 8.44 8.01
C ALA A 73 -10.66 8.44 8.51
N ARG A 74 -9.68 8.57 7.61
CA ARG A 74 -8.24 8.63 7.96
C ARG A 74 -7.88 9.84 8.81
N LEU A 75 -8.57 10.97 8.62
CA LEU A 75 -8.33 12.18 9.42
C LEU A 75 -8.69 11.98 10.90
N GLY A 76 -9.65 11.10 11.23
CA GLY A 76 -9.90 10.67 12.61
C GLY A 76 -10.09 11.83 13.60
N SER A 77 -9.24 11.90 14.63
CA SER A 77 -9.24 12.98 15.64
C SER A 77 -8.56 14.28 15.16
N ARG A 78 -7.76 14.24 14.09
CA ARG A 78 -7.07 15.43 13.55
C ARG A 78 -8.03 16.42 12.89
N ARG A 79 -9.26 16.01 12.56
CA ARG A 79 -10.28 16.85 11.90
C ARG A 79 -10.50 18.16 12.66
N SER A 80 -10.71 18.10 13.97
CA SER A 80 -10.98 19.30 14.77
C SER A 80 -9.82 20.31 14.74
N GLN A 81 -8.58 19.82 14.76
CA GLN A 81 -7.41 20.69 14.67
C GLN A 81 -7.31 21.37 13.30
N LEU A 82 -7.60 20.65 12.22
CA LEU A 82 -7.59 21.20 10.86
C LEU A 82 -8.70 22.24 10.65
N GLU A 83 -9.91 21.94 11.14
CA GLU A 83 -11.03 22.88 11.11
C GLU A 83 -10.68 24.17 11.86
N GLU A 84 -10.13 24.06 13.05
CA GLU A 84 -9.73 25.22 13.87
C GLU A 84 -8.64 26.07 13.19
N GLN A 85 -7.66 25.41 12.56
CA GLN A 85 -6.63 26.10 11.78
C GLN A 85 -7.24 26.88 10.62
N ILE A 86 -8.14 26.27 9.85
CA ILE A 86 -8.80 26.91 8.71
C ILE A 86 -9.70 28.07 9.18
N ILE A 87 -10.52 27.85 10.22
CA ILE A 87 -11.41 28.86 10.82
C ILE A 87 -10.62 30.11 11.21
N ALA A 88 -9.46 29.95 11.85
CA ALA A 88 -8.64 31.08 12.27
C ALA A 88 -8.19 31.96 11.09
N ARG A 89 -7.92 31.36 9.91
CA ARG A 89 -7.45 32.11 8.73
C ARG A 89 -8.60 32.74 7.97
N LEU A 90 -9.74 32.05 7.91
CA LEU A 90 -10.98 32.65 7.39
C LEU A 90 -11.37 33.89 8.20
N LYS A 91 -11.27 33.83 9.53
CA LYS A 91 -11.51 34.98 10.41
C LYS A 91 -10.52 36.13 10.17
N ALA A 92 -9.25 35.81 9.95
CA ALA A 92 -8.22 36.83 9.66
C ALA A 92 -8.46 37.53 8.31
N ILE A 93 -8.94 36.81 7.30
CA ILE A 93 -9.24 37.36 5.97
C ILE A 93 -10.53 38.19 6.02
N LEU A 94 -11.61 37.61 6.55
CA LEU A 94 -12.96 38.18 6.43
C LEU A 94 -13.33 39.16 7.54
N GLY A 95 -12.58 39.17 8.65
CA GLY A 95 -12.89 40.01 9.81
C GLY A 95 -12.85 41.51 9.56
N HIS A 96 -12.24 41.96 8.46
CA HIS A 96 -12.24 43.36 8.02
C HIS A 96 -13.32 43.67 6.97
N GLU A 97 -13.90 42.65 6.34
CA GLU A 97 -14.79 42.80 5.19
C GLU A 97 -16.27 42.67 5.60
N THR A 98 -16.56 41.87 6.62
CA THR A 98 -17.94 41.58 7.05
C THR A 98 -18.05 41.47 8.58
N GLN A 99 -19.27 41.64 9.09
CA GLN A 99 -19.62 41.32 10.48
C GLN A 99 -20.16 39.88 10.61
N ASP A 100 -20.24 39.14 9.50
CA ASP A 100 -20.82 37.81 9.41
C ASP A 100 -19.89 36.76 10.05
N TRP A 101 -20.46 35.68 10.56
CA TRP A 101 -19.72 34.61 11.22
C TRP A 101 -19.40 33.48 10.26
N TYR A 102 -18.11 33.12 10.16
CA TYR A 102 -17.65 32.04 9.30
C TYR A 102 -17.06 30.91 10.12
N SER A 103 -17.50 29.69 9.83
CA SER A 103 -16.93 28.44 10.31
C SER A 103 -16.44 27.59 9.14
N ALA A 104 -15.59 26.61 9.42
CA ALA A 104 -15.16 25.61 8.45
C ALA A 104 -15.46 24.23 9.02
N ARG A 105 -15.92 23.34 8.16
CA ARG A 105 -16.23 21.96 8.54
C ARG A 105 -15.76 21.00 7.48
N LEU A 106 -15.14 19.90 7.92
CA LEU A 106 -14.85 18.79 7.05
C LEU A 106 -16.05 17.86 7.06
N VAL A 107 -16.59 17.54 5.88
CA VAL A 107 -17.73 16.64 5.74
C VAL A 107 -17.38 15.51 4.79
N PRO A 108 -17.87 14.28 5.02
CA PRO A 108 -17.68 13.21 4.07
C PRO A 108 -18.45 13.52 2.79
N ALA A 109 -17.78 13.44 1.64
CA ALA A 109 -18.42 13.46 0.34
C ALA A 109 -19.40 12.28 0.26
N LYS A 110 -20.66 12.57 -0.07
CA LYS A 110 -21.69 11.54 -0.25
C LYS A 110 -21.35 10.74 -1.51
N GLU A 111 -21.10 9.44 -1.35
CA GLU A 111 -20.85 8.55 -2.48
C GLU A 111 -22.17 8.04 -3.07
N PHE A 112 -22.33 8.22 -4.38
CA PHE A 112 -23.43 7.64 -5.14
C PHE A 112 -22.84 6.60 -6.09
N ARG A 113 -22.92 5.35 -5.68
CA ARG A 113 -22.50 4.19 -6.46
C ARG A 113 -23.67 3.23 -6.54
N ALA A 114 -24.12 2.86 -7.74
CA ALA A 114 -25.30 1.99 -7.92
C ALA A 114 -25.08 0.60 -7.28
N ASP A 115 -23.82 0.24 -7.12
CA ASP A 115 -23.28 -1.03 -6.67
C ASP A 115 -22.77 -0.96 -5.22
N TRP A 116 -23.07 0.10 -4.44
CA TRP A 116 -22.57 0.27 -3.06
C TRP A 116 -22.95 -0.84 -2.08
N ARG A 117 -24.02 -1.60 -2.39
CA ARG A 117 -24.44 -2.81 -1.67
C ARG A 117 -23.84 -4.10 -2.24
N SER A 118 -23.10 -4.00 -3.32
CA SER A 118 -22.40 -5.11 -3.95
C SER A 118 -20.90 -4.96 -3.66
N ASP A 119 -20.28 -6.03 -3.19
CA ASP A 119 -18.88 -6.04 -2.75
C ASP A 119 -17.89 -6.11 -3.93
N LYS A 120 -18.26 -5.54 -5.09
CA LYS A 120 -17.48 -5.61 -6.33
C LYS A 120 -16.51 -4.44 -6.41
N SER A 121 -15.38 -4.55 -5.74
CA SER A 121 -14.26 -3.65 -6.04
C SER A 121 -13.85 -3.83 -7.51
N GLU A 122 -13.87 -2.74 -8.27
CA GLU A 122 -13.49 -2.76 -9.68
C GLU A 122 -11.96 -2.79 -9.84
N LEU A 123 -11.46 -3.68 -10.71
CA LEU A 123 -10.07 -3.73 -11.12
C LEU A 123 -9.89 -2.84 -12.37
N PRO A 124 -9.11 -1.74 -12.31
CA PRO A 124 -8.95 -0.81 -13.42
C PRO A 124 -8.42 -1.46 -14.71
N LYS A 125 -8.94 -1.02 -15.86
CA LYS A 125 -8.57 -1.55 -17.18
C LYS A 125 -7.06 -1.43 -17.48
N ASN A 126 -6.42 -0.34 -17.08
CA ASN A 126 -4.98 -0.15 -17.25
C ASN A 126 -4.15 -1.17 -16.47
N VAL A 127 -4.59 -1.58 -15.28
CA VAL A 127 -3.91 -2.62 -14.49
C VAL A 127 -4.02 -3.97 -15.19
N ARG A 128 -5.19 -4.28 -15.76
CA ARG A 128 -5.39 -5.50 -16.56
C ARG A 128 -4.49 -5.49 -17.79
N GLN A 129 -4.48 -4.38 -18.53
CA GLN A 129 -3.64 -4.20 -19.72
C GLN A 129 -2.16 -4.41 -19.39
N ASN A 130 -1.65 -3.76 -18.34
CA ASN A 130 -0.25 -3.90 -17.92
C ASN A 130 0.13 -5.35 -17.59
N ILE A 131 -0.77 -6.10 -16.95
CA ILE A 131 -0.53 -7.52 -16.63
C ILE A 131 -0.49 -8.35 -17.92
N LEU A 132 -1.43 -8.15 -18.84
CA LEU A 132 -1.47 -8.88 -20.12
C LEU A 132 -0.25 -8.53 -21.00
N ASP A 133 0.17 -7.27 -21.02
CA ASP A 133 1.38 -6.84 -21.74
C ASP A 133 2.64 -7.45 -21.13
N GLY A 134 2.71 -7.58 -19.80
CA GLY A 134 3.78 -8.32 -19.13
C GLY A 134 3.84 -9.79 -19.57
N LEU A 135 2.67 -10.45 -19.68
CA LEU A 135 2.59 -11.82 -20.19
C LEU A 135 3.05 -11.93 -21.65
N ARG A 136 2.71 -10.95 -22.50
CA ARG A 136 3.18 -10.86 -23.90
C ARG A 136 4.70 -10.71 -23.98
N LEU A 137 5.25 -9.77 -23.22
CA LEU A 137 6.69 -9.45 -23.25
C LEU A 137 7.56 -10.61 -22.76
N GLU A 138 7.06 -11.39 -21.80
CA GLU A 138 7.74 -12.59 -21.32
C GLU A 138 7.37 -13.87 -22.12
N GLU A 139 6.60 -13.73 -23.20
CA GLU A 139 6.11 -14.85 -24.03
C GLU A 139 5.48 -15.98 -23.20
N VAL A 140 4.73 -15.60 -22.16
CA VAL A 140 4.17 -16.55 -21.21
C VAL A 140 3.01 -17.30 -21.86
N LYS A 141 3.16 -18.62 -21.96
CA LYS A 141 2.06 -19.54 -22.29
C LYS A 141 1.02 -19.51 -21.16
N TRP A 142 -0.04 -18.73 -21.32
CA TRP A 142 -1.10 -18.56 -20.31
C TRP A 142 -1.81 -19.89 -19.99
N TYR A 143 -1.91 -20.79 -20.97
CA TYR A 143 -2.44 -22.15 -20.81
C TYR A 143 -1.45 -23.16 -20.18
N GLY A 144 -0.20 -22.76 -19.95
CA GLY A 144 0.82 -23.61 -19.32
C GLY A 144 1.06 -24.94 -20.07
N GLN A 145 0.79 -26.07 -19.40
CA GLN A 145 0.89 -27.42 -19.98
C GLN A 145 -0.40 -27.92 -20.63
N LEU A 146 -1.52 -27.21 -20.44
CA LEU A 146 -2.77 -27.50 -21.14
C LEU A 146 -2.73 -26.91 -22.55
N ASP A 147 -3.78 -27.16 -23.31
CA ASP A 147 -4.04 -26.43 -24.55
C ASP A 147 -5.09 -25.30 -24.38
N ASP A 148 -5.27 -24.48 -25.42
CA ASP A 148 -6.20 -23.34 -25.40
C ASP A 148 -7.64 -23.75 -25.00
N ILE A 149 -8.12 -24.89 -25.48
CA ILE A 149 -9.49 -25.39 -25.24
C ILE A 149 -9.60 -25.97 -23.84
N GLU A 150 -8.64 -26.78 -23.42
CA GLU A 150 -8.58 -27.37 -22.08
C GLU A 150 -8.49 -26.29 -20.99
N PHE A 151 -7.68 -25.25 -21.20
CA PHE A 151 -7.59 -24.13 -20.27
C PHE A 151 -8.90 -23.34 -20.23
N LEU A 152 -9.39 -22.87 -21.38
CA LEU A 152 -10.57 -22.00 -21.40
C LEU A 152 -11.84 -22.74 -20.99
N GLY A 153 -11.94 -24.04 -21.28
CA GLY A 153 -13.04 -24.91 -20.84
C GLY A 153 -13.17 -25.03 -19.32
N ARG A 154 -12.11 -24.71 -18.56
CA ARG A 154 -12.16 -24.68 -17.08
C ARG A 154 -12.83 -23.43 -16.54
N MET A 155 -12.93 -22.39 -17.37
CA MET A 155 -13.48 -21.09 -16.99
C MET A 155 -14.80 -20.76 -17.70
N TYR A 156 -14.97 -21.26 -18.92
CA TYR A 156 -16.06 -20.90 -19.82
C TYR A 156 -16.71 -22.16 -20.42
N ASP A 157 -18.03 -22.10 -20.62
CA ASP A 157 -18.74 -23.09 -21.42
C ASP A 157 -18.59 -22.74 -22.90
N LEU A 158 -17.50 -23.20 -23.52
CA LEU A 158 -17.11 -22.84 -24.89
C LEU A 158 -18.15 -23.23 -25.95
N GLN A 159 -18.99 -24.24 -25.68
CA GLN A 159 -20.06 -24.66 -26.60
C GLN A 159 -21.26 -23.71 -26.59
N LYS A 160 -21.38 -22.88 -25.55
CA LYS A 160 -22.42 -21.83 -25.46
C LYS A 160 -21.95 -20.47 -25.96
N LEU A 161 -20.65 -20.28 -26.11
CA LEU A 161 -20.09 -19.04 -26.66
C LEU A 161 -20.17 -19.07 -28.19
N PRO A 162 -20.54 -17.95 -28.83
CA PRO A 162 -20.61 -17.88 -30.29
C PRO A 162 -19.22 -18.01 -30.91
N SER A 163 -19.17 -18.55 -32.13
CA SER A 163 -18.00 -18.46 -32.99
C SER A 163 -17.87 -17.04 -33.55
N ASN A 164 -16.65 -16.53 -33.69
CA ASN A 164 -16.39 -15.29 -34.45
C ASN A 164 -16.29 -15.56 -35.96
N ASP A 165 -16.13 -16.82 -36.34
CA ASP A 165 -16.22 -17.31 -37.71
C ASP A 165 -17.56 -18.04 -37.94
N SER A 166 -18.38 -17.50 -38.84
CA SER A 166 -19.72 -18.03 -39.13
C SER A 166 -19.71 -19.46 -39.69
N ARG A 167 -18.54 -20.00 -40.09
CA ARG A 167 -18.36 -21.39 -40.54
C ARG A 167 -18.43 -22.40 -39.38
N TYR A 168 -18.17 -21.97 -38.15
CA TYR A 168 -18.18 -22.83 -36.97
C TYR A 168 -19.35 -22.50 -36.05
N LYS A 169 -19.80 -23.53 -35.32
CA LYS A 169 -21.01 -23.47 -34.49
C LYS A 169 -20.81 -22.66 -33.20
N ASP A 170 -19.65 -22.81 -32.58
CA ASP A 170 -19.35 -22.31 -31.25
C ASP A 170 -17.87 -21.95 -31.12
N ALA A 171 -17.49 -21.31 -30.00
CA ALA A 171 -16.12 -20.90 -29.75
C ALA A 171 -15.15 -22.08 -29.68
N ALA A 172 -15.59 -23.27 -29.24
CA ALA A 172 -14.71 -24.45 -29.18
C ALA A 172 -14.28 -24.88 -30.59
N GLY A 173 -15.22 -24.96 -31.55
CA GLY A 173 -14.91 -25.29 -32.94
C GLY A 173 -14.04 -24.25 -33.63
N ASP A 174 -14.32 -22.97 -33.35
CA ASP A 174 -13.55 -21.81 -33.83
C ASP A 174 -12.08 -21.89 -33.38
N ILE A 175 -11.85 -22.04 -32.07
CA ILE A 175 -10.52 -22.16 -31.48
C ILE A 175 -9.80 -23.40 -32.02
N TYR A 176 -10.49 -24.55 -32.10
CA TYR A 176 -9.88 -25.78 -32.59
C TYR A 176 -9.36 -25.61 -34.02
N GLN A 177 -10.17 -25.01 -34.90
CA GLN A 177 -9.74 -24.80 -36.27
C GLN A 177 -8.52 -23.88 -36.34
N HIS A 178 -8.60 -22.72 -35.70
CA HIS A 178 -7.60 -21.67 -35.91
C HIS A 178 -6.29 -21.93 -35.15
N ARG A 179 -6.36 -22.51 -33.94
CA ARG A 179 -5.18 -22.75 -33.11
C ARG A 179 -4.50 -24.10 -33.34
N PHE A 180 -5.21 -25.10 -33.87
CA PHE A 180 -4.66 -26.45 -34.02
C PHE A 180 -4.61 -26.95 -35.46
N ASN A 181 -5.66 -26.71 -36.27
CA ASN A 181 -5.66 -27.15 -37.66
C ASN A 181 -4.87 -26.19 -38.56
N ASN A 182 -5.01 -24.88 -38.34
CA ASN A 182 -4.40 -23.85 -39.19
C ASN A 182 -3.15 -23.22 -38.58
N ASP A 183 -3.12 -23.07 -37.24
CA ASP A 183 -2.10 -22.30 -36.51
C ASP A 183 -1.94 -20.85 -37.03
N ASP A 184 -3.08 -20.17 -37.24
CA ASP A 184 -3.16 -18.85 -37.90
C ASP A 184 -3.57 -17.70 -36.96
N TRP A 185 -3.68 -17.96 -35.65
CA TRP A 185 -3.91 -16.95 -34.61
C TRP A 185 -2.67 -16.75 -33.76
N ASP A 186 -2.45 -15.53 -33.26
CA ASP A 186 -1.34 -15.22 -32.36
C ASP A 186 -1.47 -15.96 -31.01
N SER A 187 -0.36 -16.22 -30.32
CA SER A 187 -0.38 -16.94 -29.03
C SER A 187 -1.15 -16.24 -27.91
N ASP A 188 -1.37 -14.94 -28.04
CA ASP A 188 -2.03 -14.05 -27.08
C ASP A 188 -3.42 -13.60 -27.54
N TRP A 189 -3.97 -14.22 -28.59
CA TRP A 189 -5.27 -13.87 -29.20
C TRP A 189 -6.38 -13.67 -28.16
N VAL A 190 -6.39 -14.50 -27.11
CA VAL A 190 -7.39 -14.49 -26.03
C VAL A 190 -7.46 -13.16 -25.28
N PHE A 191 -6.36 -12.39 -25.22
CA PHE A 191 -6.28 -11.13 -24.49
C PHE A 191 -7.17 -10.04 -25.09
N ASN A 192 -7.46 -10.12 -26.40
CA ASN A 192 -8.27 -9.16 -27.12
C ASN A 192 -9.63 -9.72 -27.55
N ASP A 193 -9.90 -11.02 -27.32
CA ASP A 193 -11.15 -11.64 -27.74
C ASP A 193 -12.31 -11.25 -26.79
N SER A 194 -13.32 -10.62 -27.39
CA SER A 194 -14.47 -10.05 -26.68
C SER A 194 -15.35 -11.10 -25.99
N ARG A 195 -15.26 -12.37 -26.37
CA ARG A 195 -16.03 -13.47 -25.75
C ARG A 195 -15.56 -13.75 -24.32
N PHE A 196 -14.28 -13.54 -24.02
CA PHE A 196 -13.69 -13.83 -22.71
C PHE A 196 -13.65 -12.62 -21.78
N GLN A 197 -13.79 -11.42 -22.34
CA GLN A 197 -13.92 -10.15 -21.62
C GLN A 197 -12.79 -9.90 -20.60
N LEU A 198 -11.55 -10.26 -20.93
CA LEU A 198 -10.42 -10.08 -20.01
C LEU A 198 -10.13 -8.59 -19.74
N LEU A 199 -10.20 -7.73 -20.77
CA LEU A 199 -9.98 -6.30 -20.62
C LEU A 199 -11.23 -5.55 -20.14
N ASP A 200 -12.37 -5.79 -20.78
CA ASP A 200 -13.60 -5.00 -20.58
C ASP A 200 -14.62 -5.64 -19.63
N GLY A 201 -14.36 -6.84 -19.11
CA GLY A 201 -15.27 -7.57 -18.23
C GLY A 201 -15.17 -7.19 -16.75
N SER A 202 -15.63 -8.08 -15.88
CA SER A 202 -15.56 -7.89 -14.43
C SER A 202 -14.16 -8.17 -13.87
N ALA A 203 -13.85 -7.57 -12.71
CA ALA A 203 -12.63 -7.87 -11.97
C ALA A 203 -12.50 -9.37 -11.63
N GLU A 204 -13.62 -9.98 -11.24
CA GLU A 204 -13.69 -11.40 -10.91
C GLU A 204 -13.31 -12.30 -12.09
N GLN A 205 -13.82 -12.04 -13.30
CA GLN A 205 -13.44 -12.82 -14.49
C GLN A 205 -11.94 -12.74 -14.75
N PHE A 206 -11.37 -11.54 -14.68
CA PHE A 206 -9.93 -11.34 -14.89
C PHE A 206 -9.08 -12.01 -13.80
N LEU A 207 -9.46 -11.87 -12.52
CA LEU A 207 -8.73 -12.48 -11.42
C LEU A 207 -8.82 -14.01 -11.45
N ARG A 208 -9.96 -14.58 -11.84
CA ARG A 208 -10.10 -16.03 -12.09
C ARG A 208 -9.16 -16.48 -13.21
N PHE A 209 -9.02 -15.70 -14.29
CA PHE A 209 -8.06 -16.01 -15.37
C PHE A 209 -6.63 -16.09 -14.86
N LEU A 210 -6.21 -15.13 -14.02
CA LEU A 210 -4.88 -15.15 -13.42
C LEU A 210 -4.69 -16.34 -12.47
N CYS A 211 -5.68 -16.66 -11.64
CA CYS A 211 -5.65 -17.85 -10.78
C CYS A 211 -5.50 -19.14 -11.59
N GLU A 212 -6.24 -19.25 -12.70
CA GLU A 212 -6.18 -20.44 -13.56
C GLU A 212 -4.82 -20.55 -14.25
N THR A 213 -4.24 -19.44 -14.71
CA THR A 213 -2.89 -19.37 -15.32
C THR A 213 -1.79 -19.96 -14.42
N VAL A 214 -1.96 -19.86 -13.10
CA VAL A 214 -1.00 -20.35 -12.09
C VAL A 214 -1.50 -21.60 -11.36
N HIS A 215 -2.63 -22.16 -11.78
CA HIS A 215 -3.22 -23.33 -11.14
C HIS A 215 -2.28 -24.55 -11.28
N PRO A 216 -2.13 -25.41 -10.26
CA PRO A 216 -1.18 -26.54 -10.29
C PRO A 216 -1.33 -27.55 -11.46
N VAL A 217 -2.50 -27.61 -12.08
CA VAL A 217 -2.76 -28.44 -13.28
C VAL A 217 -2.25 -27.76 -14.54
N VAL A 218 -2.40 -26.43 -14.62
CA VAL A 218 -1.94 -25.60 -15.74
C VAL A 218 -0.42 -25.42 -15.66
N ARG A 219 0.09 -25.17 -14.45
CA ARG A 219 1.50 -24.86 -14.18
C ARG A 219 2.01 -25.66 -12.97
N PRO A 220 2.44 -26.91 -13.17
CA PRO A 220 2.83 -27.80 -12.07
C PRO A 220 4.18 -27.45 -11.43
N VAL A 221 5.03 -26.68 -12.12
CA VAL A 221 6.32 -26.22 -11.59
C VAL A 221 6.08 -25.08 -10.61
N ARG A 222 6.29 -25.36 -9.32
CA ARG A 222 6.00 -24.43 -8.21
C ARG A 222 6.67 -23.07 -8.38
N ASP A 223 7.95 -23.05 -8.75
CA ASP A 223 8.71 -21.80 -8.82
C ASP A 223 8.25 -20.90 -9.97
N GLU A 224 7.78 -21.48 -11.08
CA GLU A 224 7.18 -20.71 -12.18
C GLU A 224 5.85 -20.09 -11.77
N ALA A 225 4.97 -20.86 -11.13
CA ALA A 225 3.69 -20.36 -10.63
C ALA A 225 3.91 -19.21 -9.61
N LEU A 226 4.85 -19.38 -8.68
CA LEU A 226 5.22 -18.34 -7.72
C LEU A 226 5.79 -17.09 -8.40
N LYS A 227 6.64 -17.25 -9.43
CA LYS A 227 7.18 -16.11 -10.20
C LYS A 227 6.04 -15.31 -10.82
N LEU A 228 5.06 -15.95 -11.45
CA LEU A 228 3.91 -15.25 -12.05
C LEU A 228 3.03 -14.56 -11.01
N VAL A 229 2.68 -15.25 -9.92
CA VAL A 229 1.90 -14.64 -8.82
C VAL A 229 2.59 -13.40 -8.28
N LEU A 230 3.92 -13.46 -8.11
CA LEU A 230 4.70 -12.30 -7.70
C LEU A 230 4.54 -11.13 -8.65
N HIS A 231 4.63 -11.36 -9.98
CA HIS A 231 4.47 -10.32 -11.01
C HIS A 231 3.04 -9.75 -11.03
N PHE A 232 2.02 -10.62 -10.98
CA PHE A 232 0.63 -10.20 -10.90
C PHE A 232 0.37 -9.33 -9.67
N ASN A 233 0.83 -9.76 -8.49
CA ASN A 233 0.63 -9.01 -7.26
C ASN A 233 1.34 -7.65 -7.24
N GLN A 234 2.40 -7.43 -8.02
CA GLN A 234 3.01 -6.09 -8.11
C GLN A 234 2.04 -5.08 -8.71
N GLN A 235 1.22 -5.52 -9.67
CA GLN A 235 0.22 -4.68 -10.34
C GLN A 235 -1.10 -4.68 -9.56
N LEU A 236 -1.61 -5.85 -9.15
CA LEU A 236 -2.89 -5.98 -8.46
C LEU A 236 -2.94 -5.23 -7.12
N ARG A 237 -1.83 -5.20 -6.36
CA ARG A 237 -1.78 -4.49 -5.07
C ARG A 237 -1.99 -2.98 -5.22
N SER A 238 -1.62 -2.40 -6.36
CA SER A 238 -1.91 -0.99 -6.67
C SER A 238 -3.41 -0.72 -6.82
N ALA A 239 -4.18 -1.74 -7.20
CA ALA A 239 -5.63 -1.72 -7.34
C ALA A 239 -6.37 -2.30 -6.12
N GLY A 240 -5.67 -2.57 -5.01
CA GLY A 240 -6.28 -3.13 -3.81
C GLY A 240 -6.65 -4.61 -3.90
N TRP A 241 -6.11 -5.35 -4.86
CA TRP A 241 -6.30 -6.80 -5.02
C TRP A 241 -5.01 -7.56 -4.77
N GLU A 242 -5.11 -8.82 -4.38
CA GLU A 242 -3.98 -9.75 -4.39
C GLU A 242 -4.44 -11.19 -4.67
N LEU A 243 -3.55 -11.94 -5.31
CA LEU A 243 -3.58 -13.40 -5.35
C LEU A 243 -2.88 -13.92 -4.09
N PHE A 244 -3.55 -14.78 -3.35
CA PHE A 244 -3.04 -15.40 -2.13
C PHE A 244 -3.14 -16.92 -2.22
N GLU A 245 -2.26 -17.62 -1.52
CA GLU A 245 -2.30 -19.08 -1.43
C GLU A 245 -3.45 -19.51 -0.51
N GLU A 246 -4.48 -20.09 -1.11
CA GLU A 246 -5.69 -20.55 -0.42
C GLU A 246 -5.48 -21.94 0.15
N GLU A 247 -4.99 -22.86 -0.68
CA GLU A 247 -4.80 -24.27 -0.32
C GLU A 247 -3.66 -24.91 -1.13
N HIS A 248 -3.43 -26.21 -0.93
CA HIS A 248 -2.47 -26.99 -1.70
C HIS A 248 -3.13 -28.18 -2.38
N ILE A 249 -2.74 -28.44 -3.63
CA ILE A 249 -3.08 -29.65 -4.38
C ILE A 249 -1.81 -30.47 -4.55
N ALA A 250 -1.74 -31.64 -3.92
CA ALA A 250 -0.57 -32.52 -3.97
C ALA A 250 0.76 -31.80 -3.62
N GLY A 251 0.74 -30.92 -2.62
CA GLY A 251 1.90 -30.15 -2.18
C GLY A 251 2.24 -28.93 -3.05
N ARG A 252 1.43 -28.62 -4.07
CA ARG A 252 1.57 -27.44 -4.93
C ARG A 252 0.54 -26.37 -4.54
N PRO A 253 0.91 -25.08 -4.50
CA PRO A 253 0.02 -24.02 -4.04
C PRO A 253 -1.11 -23.76 -5.06
N ARG A 254 -2.34 -23.68 -4.58
CA ARG A 254 -3.51 -23.18 -5.33
C ARG A 254 -3.80 -21.76 -4.87
N PHE A 255 -3.88 -20.84 -5.84
CA PHE A 255 -4.11 -19.43 -5.57
C PHE A 255 -5.57 -19.05 -5.77
N ALA A 256 -6.05 -18.17 -4.89
CA ALA A 256 -7.32 -17.46 -5.01
C ALA A 256 -7.06 -15.95 -4.94
N PHE A 257 -8.08 -15.12 -5.18
CA PHE A 257 -7.96 -13.67 -5.12
C PHE A 257 -8.75 -13.09 -3.95
N ARG A 258 -8.28 -11.99 -3.37
CA ARG A 258 -8.97 -11.22 -2.32
C ARG A 258 -8.63 -9.74 -2.39
N LEU A 259 -9.42 -8.92 -1.70
CA LEU A 259 -9.06 -7.54 -1.42
C LEU A 259 -7.84 -7.48 -0.51
N ALA A 260 -6.81 -6.77 -0.97
CA ALA A 260 -5.60 -6.50 -0.20
C ALA A 260 -5.97 -5.58 0.97
N HIS A 261 -5.80 -6.06 2.21
CA HIS A 261 -6.00 -5.23 3.39
C HIS A 261 -4.98 -4.08 3.38
N ASN A 262 -5.48 -2.84 3.42
CA ASN A 262 -4.69 -1.60 3.33
C ASN A 262 -3.61 -1.40 4.41
N ASN A 263 -3.55 -2.26 5.44
CA ASN A 263 -2.52 -2.19 6.47
C ASN A 263 -1.19 -2.88 6.10
N SER A 264 -1.23 -3.96 5.30
CA SER A 264 -0.03 -4.67 4.83
C SER A 264 0.62 -3.93 3.64
N SER A 265 -0.17 -3.32 2.77
CA SER A 265 0.31 -2.69 1.54
C SER A 265 1.33 -1.55 1.76
N ARG A 266 1.25 -0.81 2.88
CA ARG A 266 2.24 0.25 3.21
C ARG A 266 3.54 -0.27 3.83
N ALA A 267 3.56 -1.50 4.34
CA ALA A 267 4.76 -2.17 4.83
C ALA A 267 5.47 -2.86 3.66
N VAL A 268 4.72 -3.55 2.79
CA VAL A 268 5.18 -4.20 1.56
C VAL A 268 5.84 -3.22 0.58
N LEU A 269 5.20 -2.09 0.29
CA LEU A 269 5.75 -1.10 -0.64
C LEU A 269 7.04 -0.47 -0.13
N ARG A 270 7.17 -0.24 1.18
CA ARG A 270 8.43 0.24 1.80
C ARG A 270 9.50 -0.84 1.85
N ALA A 271 9.13 -2.07 2.18
CA ALA A 271 10.01 -3.23 2.17
C ALA A 271 10.59 -3.54 0.76
N LYS A 272 9.83 -3.27 -0.30
CA LYS A 272 10.28 -3.44 -1.68
C LYS A 272 11.35 -2.42 -2.07
N THR A 273 11.15 -1.15 -1.69
CA THR A 273 12.15 -0.08 -1.86
C THR A 273 13.44 -0.37 -1.10
N VAL A 274 13.35 -1.07 0.03
CA VAL A 274 14.49 -1.54 0.84
C VAL A 274 15.21 -2.75 0.20
N ALA A 275 14.48 -3.62 -0.48
CA ALA A 275 15.06 -4.80 -1.13
C ALA A 275 15.86 -4.44 -2.40
N ASP A 276 15.41 -3.44 -3.15
CA ASP A 276 16.13 -2.89 -4.31
C ASP A 276 17.41 -2.14 -3.91
N ALA A 277 17.44 -1.63 -2.68
CA ALA A 277 18.52 -0.79 -2.14
C ALA A 277 19.81 -1.52 -1.71
N LEU A 278 19.78 -2.85 -1.54
CA LEU A 278 20.88 -3.59 -0.90
C LEU A 278 21.43 -4.77 -1.71
N ASN A 279 20.94 -5.00 -2.94
CA ASN A 279 21.20 -6.22 -3.72
C ASN A 279 20.67 -7.48 -2.99
N ALA A 280 19.39 -7.47 -2.60
CA ALA A 280 18.84 -8.46 -1.69
C ALA A 280 17.42 -8.92 -2.08
N GLY A 281 17.30 -9.63 -3.21
CA GLY A 281 16.08 -10.40 -3.52
C GLY A 281 15.67 -11.38 -2.42
N TRP A 282 16.59 -11.71 -1.50
CA TRP A 282 16.32 -12.50 -0.31
C TRP A 282 15.52 -11.75 0.77
N MET A 283 15.68 -10.43 0.97
CA MET A 283 14.96 -9.68 2.02
C MET A 283 13.50 -9.41 1.68
N ALA A 284 13.18 -9.07 0.42
CA ALA A 284 11.79 -8.91 -0.01
C ALA A 284 10.99 -10.20 0.19
N LYS A 285 11.59 -11.33 -0.20
CA LYS A 285 11.00 -12.67 -0.04
C LYS A 285 10.81 -13.02 1.44
N GLU A 286 11.76 -12.64 2.29
CA GLU A 286 11.67 -12.90 3.72
C GLU A 286 10.63 -12.03 4.43
N ILE A 287 10.47 -10.76 4.02
CA ILE A 287 9.42 -9.87 4.53
C ILE A 287 8.03 -10.34 4.11
N GLU A 288 7.86 -10.81 2.87
CA GLU A 288 6.58 -11.36 2.41
C GLU A 288 6.22 -12.66 3.15
N ARG A 289 7.21 -13.52 3.44
CA ARG A 289 7.01 -14.71 4.28
C ARG A 289 6.61 -14.35 5.70
N LEU A 290 7.28 -13.35 6.27
CA LEU A 290 6.98 -12.78 7.58
C LEU A 290 5.53 -12.34 7.70
N GLU A 291 5.04 -11.57 6.73
CA GLU A 291 3.67 -11.06 6.72
C GLU A 291 2.63 -12.18 6.60
N ASN A 292 2.88 -13.18 5.76
CA ASN A 292 2.01 -14.35 5.64
C ASN A 292 1.98 -15.22 6.91
N ALA A 293 3.07 -15.24 7.67
CA ALA A 293 3.18 -15.97 8.93
C ALA A 293 2.47 -15.27 10.10
N ILE A 294 2.21 -13.95 10.05
CA ILE A 294 1.62 -13.19 11.17
C ILE A 294 0.32 -13.82 11.69
N GLU A 295 -0.57 -14.26 10.80
CA GLU A 295 -1.86 -14.85 11.17
C GLU A 295 -1.77 -16.36 11.39
N ARG A 296 -0.94 -17.07 10.60
CA ARG A 296 -0.87 -18.54 10.60
C ARG A 296 0.06 -19.10 11.68
N ASP A 297 1.18 -18.43 11.93
CA ASP A 297 2.19 -18.80 12.92
C ASP A 297 2.87 -17.54 13.50
N PRO A 298 2.24 -16.88 14.48
CA PRO A 298 2.79 -15.69 15.12
C PRO A 298 4.17 -15.91 15.75
N ALA A 299 4.46 -17.12 16.22
CA ALA A 299 5.72 -17.46 16.87
C ALA A 299 6.87 -17.54 15.85
N LEU A 300 6.60 -18.13 14.68
CA LEU A 300 7.52 -18.12 13.54
C LEU A 300 7.76 -16.70 13.05
N ALA A 301 6.69 -15.92 12.83
CA ALA A 301 6.80 -14.53 12.35
C ALA A 301 7.69 -13.68 13.27
N ILE A 302 7.55 -13.80 14.60
CA ILE A 302 8.41 -13.07 15.55
C ILE A 302 9.87 -13.54 15.47
N GLY A 303 10.11 -14.84 15.33
CA GLY A 303 11.45 -15.40 15.17
C GLY A 303 12.13 -14.89 13.90
N THR A 304 11.44 -14.96 12.78
CA THR A 304 11.94 -14.47 11.49
C THR A 304 12.19 -12.96 11.51
N ALA A 305 11.39 -12.18 12.25
CA ALA A 305 11.59 -10.74 12.35
C ALA A 305 12.91 -10.40 13.05
N LYS A 306 13.26 -11.18 14.07
CA LYS A 306 14.56 -11.08 14.76
C LYS A 306 15.71 -11.43 13.83
N GLU A 307 15.62 -12.57 13.13
CA GLU A 307 16.64 -13.03 12.18
C GLU A 307 16.86 -12.03 11.04
N LEU A 308 15.79 -11.36 10.61
CA LEU A 308 15.86 -10.34 9.56
C LEU A 308 16.66 -9.11 10.01
N ILE A 309 16.43 -8.59 11.23
CA ILE A 309 17.24 -7.48 11.79
C ILE A 309 18.71 -7.91 11.90
N GLU A 310 18.95 -9.12 12.38
CA GLU A 310 20.30 -9.66 12.58
C GLU A 310 21.06 -9.76 11.25
N THR A 311 20.40 -10.30 10.23
CA THR A 311 21.00 -10.47 8.90
C THR A 311 21.24 -9.13 8.21
N CYS A 312 20.33 -8.17 8.38
CA CYS A 312 20.54 -6.79 7.92
C CYS A 312 21.78 -6.17 8.56
N CYS A 313 21.90 -6.24 9.89
CA CYS A 313 23.05 -5.70 10.61
C CYS A 313 24.37 -6.32 10.14
N LYS A 314 24.43 -7.66 10.06
CA LYS A 314 25.62 -8.39 9.59
C LYS A 314 25.98 -8.01 8.15
N SER A 315 24.99 -7.84 7.28
CA SER A 315 25.21 -7.44 5.88
C SER A 315 25.87 -6.07 5.78
N ILE A 316 25.38 -5.09 6.55
CA ILE A 316 25.94 -3.73 6.57
C ILE A 316 27.35 -3.72 7.17
N LEU A 317 27.58 -4.44 8.27
CA LEU A 317 28.90 -4.53 8.89
C LEU A 317 29.91 -5.18 7.95
N THR A 318 29.51 -6.24 7.23
CA THR A 318 30.35 -6.90 6.22
C THR A 318 30.72 -5.93 5.09
N LYS A 319 29.75 -5.18 4.56
CA LYS A 319 30.00 -4.18 3.51
C LYS A 319 30.89 -3.02 3.96
N ARG A 320 30.86 -2.69 5.26
CA ARG A 320 31.71 -1.67 5.89
C ARG A 320 33.06 -2.21 6.38
N GLU A 321 33.35 -3.49 6.13
CA GLU A 321 34.57 -4.18 6.59
C GLU A 321 34.76 -4.14 8.12
N ILE A 322 33.66 -4.10 8.88
CA ILE A 322 33.67 -4.09 10.35
C ILE A 322 33.48 -5.51 10.87
N SER A 323 34.44 -5.98 11.67
CA SER A 323 34.42 -7.31 12.26
C SER A 323 33.32 -7.48 13.31
N PHE A 324 32.59 -8.59 13.21
CA PHE A 324 31.66 -9.08 14.23
C PHE A 324 31.93 -10.56 14.55
N THR A 325 31.56 -10.99 15.75
CA THR A 325 31.79 -12.35 16.25
C THR A 325 30.49 -13.14 16.30
N LYS A 326 30.59 -14.48 16.39
CA LYS A 326 29.41 -15.34 16.58
C LYS A 326 28.76 -15.19 17.96
N SER A 327 29.46 -14.60 18.93
CA SER A 327 28.94 -14.29 20.26
C SER A 327 28.25 -12.94 20.33
N ASP A 328 28.35 -12.10 19.29
CA ASP A 328 27.68 -10.80 19.28
C ASP A 328 26.17 -11.02 19.21
N ASP A 329 25.45 -10.54 20.21
CA ASP A 329 24.00 -10.58 20.20
C ASP A 329 23.38 -9.47 19.31
N LEU A 330 22.06 -9.48 19.18
CA LEU A 330 21.36 -8.48 18.36
C LEU A 330 21.63 -7.04 18.83
N GLY A 331 21.78 -6.84 20.14
CA GLY A 331 22.10 -5.55 20.73
C GLY A 331 23.50 -5.09 20.35
N ASP A 332 24.48 -5.98 20.38
CA ASP A 332 25.86 -5.70 19.99
C ASP A 332 25.99 -5.39 18.50
N LEU A 333 25.31 -6.17 17.64
CA LEU A 333 25.25 -5.91 16.20
C LEU A 333 24.61 -4.53 15.91
N THR A 334 23.52 -4.19 16.60
CA THR A 334 22.84 -2.90 16.45
C THR A 334 23.74 -1.73 16.84
N LYS A 335 24.51 -1.87 17.94
CA LYS A 335 25.48 -0.84 18.37
C LYS A 335 26.60 -0.65 17.34
N LYS A 336 27.12 -1.75 16.80
CA LYS A 336 28.18 -1.68 15.78
C LYS A 336 27.69 -0.99 14.52
N VAL A 337 26.48 -1.28 14.05
CA VAL A 337 25.88 -0.65 12.87
C VAL A 337 25.62 0.84 13.10
N THR A 338 25.01 1.21 14.22
CA THR A 338 24.74 2.63 14.52
C THR A 338 26.01 3.46 14.63
N LYS A 339 27.11 2.87 15.12
CA LYS A 339 28.45 3.48 15.11
C LYS A 339 29.02 3.56 13.68
N ALA A 340 28.95 2.48 12.92
CA ALA A 340 29.48 2.37 11.55
C ALA A 340 28.88 3.39 10.59
N LEU A 341 27.57 3.63 10.71
CA LEU A 341 26.84 4.56 9.84
C LEU A 341 27.00 6.02 10.23
N GLN A 342 27.80 6.31 11.27
CA GLN A 342 28.06 7.64 11.78
C GLN A 342 26.75 8.44 11.87
N LEU A 343 25.76 7.95 12.61
CA LEU A 343 24.49 8.66 12.83
C LEU A 343 24.67 10.03 13.54
N VAL A 344 25.92 10.40 13.86
CA VAL A 344 26.36 11.68 14.44
C VAL A 344 27.60 12.18 13.68
N PRO A 345 27.71 13.48 13.36
CA PRO A 345 29.00 14.15 13.18
C PRO A 345 29.72 14.27 14.55
N GLU A 346 31.00 13.95 14.65
CA GLU A 346 31.75 14.19 15.89
C GLU A 346 31.97 15.71 16.08
N GLY A 347 31.54 16.28 17.23
CA GLY A 347 32.03 17.59 17.69
C GLY A 347 31.04 18.75 17.92
N ILE A 348 29.71 18.58 17.90
CA ILE A 348 28.73 19.69 18.11
C ILE A 348 27.63 19.29 19.12
N SER A 349 27.32 20.17 20.09
CA SER A 349 26.63 19.79 21.35
C SER A 349 25.11 19.69 21.30
N GLU A 350 24.42 20.33 20.36
CA GLU A 350 22.94 20.28 20.26
C GLU A 350 22.47 19.22 19.25
N GLU A 351 23.19 19.02 18.15
CA GLU A 351 22.98 17.95 17.17
C GLU A 351 23.27 16.56 17.78
N ALA A 352 24.21 16.49 18.73
CA ALA A 352 24.50 15.27 19.49
C ALA A 352 23.31 14.77 20.32
N LYS A 353 22.45 15.66 20.84
CA LYS A 353 21.25 15.26 21.61
C LYS A 353 20.20 14.60 20.72
N GLY A 354 19.98 15.14 19.52
CA GLY A 354 19.06 14.55 18.53
C GLY A 354 19.53 13.16 18.07
N ALA A 355 20.84 13.01 17.86
CA ALA A 355 21.41 11.75 17.43
C ALA A 355 21.37 10.65 18.52
N GLU A 356 21.54 11.01 19.80
CA GLU A 356 21.34 10.07 20.90
C GLU A 356 19.88 9.57 20.99
N ASN A 357 18.91 10.44 20.73
CA ASN A 357 17.50 10.02 20.66
C ASN A 357 17.26 9.02 19.51
N ILE A 358 17.86 9.23 18.34
CA ILE A 358 17.76 8.30 17.19
C ILE A 358 18.40 6.94 17.53
N LYS A 359 19.60 6.93 18.13
CA LYS A 359 20.24 5.69 18.59
C LYS A 359 19.36 4.95 19.59
N MET A 360 18.73 5.68 20.51
CA MET A 360 17.83 5.11 21.49
C MET A 360 16.58 4.51 20.83
N VAL A 361 15.99 5.18 19.84
CA VAL A 361 14.86 4.65 19.06
C VAL A 361 15.25 3.34 18.35
N LEU A 362 16.39 3.31 17.66
CA LEU A 362 16.86 2.10 16.96
C LEU A 362 17.14 0.94 17.93
N ARG A 363 17.77 1.24 19.07
CA ARG A 363 17.99 0.26 20.13
C ARG A 363 16.66 -0.27 20.66
N ASN A 364 15.68 0.59 20.89
CA ASN A 364 14.36 0.20 21.39
C ASN A 364 13.59 -0.67 20.37
N LEU A 365 13.65 -0.35 19.08
CA LEU A 365 13.04 -1.15 18.02
C LEU A 365 13.65 -2.57 17.95
N SER A 366 14.98 -2.66 18.00
CA SER A 366 15.71 -3.93 18.03
C SER A 366 15.43 -4.74 19.30
N GLN A 367 15.43 -4.09 20.46
CA GLN A 367 15.10 -4.70 21.75
C GLN A 367 13.66 -5.19 21.82
N LEU A 368 12.71 -4.45 21.25
CA LEU A 368 11.31 -4.86 21.19
C LEU A 368 11.19 -6.21 20.47
N THR A 369 11.77 -6.32 19.28
CA THR A 369 11.76 -7.56 18.50
C THR A 369 12.46 -8.70 19.25
N ASN A 370 13.60 -8.43 19.89
CA ASN A 370 14.31 -9.43 20.69
C ASN A 370 13.50 -9.90 21.90
N ASN A 371 12.85 -8.98 22.62
CA ASN A 371 12.04 -9.29 23.79
C ASN A 371 10.80 -10.11 23.39
N LEU A 372 10.14 -9.77 22.29
CA LEU A 372 9.04 -10.57 21.75
C LEU A 372 9.49 -11.98 21.36
N ALA A 373 10.70 -12.12 20.79
CA ALA A 373 11.28 -13.43 20.49
C ALA A 373 11.69 -14.21 21.74
N GLN A 374 12.05 -13.54 22.85
CA GLN A 374 12.28 -14.20 24.13
C GLN A 374 10.97 -14.67 24.78
N LEU A 375 9.88 -13.88 24.65
CA LEU A 375 8.55 -14.31 25.05
C LEU A 375 8.13 -15.58 24.31
N ARG A 376 8.58 -15.81 23.06
CA ARG A 376 8.39 -17.10 22.38
C ARG A 376 9.00 -18.26 23.17
N GLY A 377 10.18 -18.11 23.75
CA GLY A 377 10.81 -19.16 24.56
C GLY A 377 10.08 -19.44 25.87
N LEU A 378 9.50 -18.39 26.47
CA LEU A 378 8.75 -18.48 27.74
C LEU A 378 7.32 -19.00 27.56
N TYR A 379 6.66 -18.68 26.44
CA TYR A 379 5.27 -18.99 26.15
C TYR A 379 5.08 -20.02 25.03
N GLY A 380 6.18 -20.56 24.49
CA GLY A 380 6.18 -21.36 23.27
C GLY A 380 7.21 -22.49 23.33
N THR A 381 7.06 -23.42 24.25
CA THR A 381 7.34 -24.83 23.98
C THR A 381 6.31 -25.66 24.74
N GLY A 382 5.50 -26.44 24.01
CA GLY A 382 4.55 -27.32 24.63
C GLY A 382 5.27 -28.40 25.42
N HIS A 383 5.16 -28.35 26.75
CA HIS A 383 4.93 -29.51 27.62
C HIS A 383 4.09 -29.04 28.81
N GLY A 384 3.09 -29.85 29.16
CA GLY A 384 1.90 -29.42 29.88
C GLY A 384 2.14 -28.69 31.20
N ARG A 385 1.32 -27.68 31.43
CA ARG A 385 0.81 -27.26 32.73
C ARG A 385 -0.51 -26.52 32.49
N ASP A 386 -1.59 -27.26 32.77
CA ASP A 386 -2.95 -26.77 33.02
C ASP A 386 -3.61 -25.89 31.96
N GLY A 387 -3.70 -26.35 30.70
CA GLY A 387 -4.79 -25.98 29.74
C GLY A 387 -5.15 -24.49 29.49
N GLN A 388 -4.42 -23.53 30.06
CA GLN A 388 -4.78 -22.10 30.13
C GLN A 388 -3.70 -21.18 29.57
N HIS A 389 -2.62 -21.73 29.02
CA HIS A 389 -1.55 -20.91 28.45
C HIS A 389 -1.95 -20.38 27.05
N ARG A 390 -2.34 -19.10 27.00
CA ARG A 390 -2.57 -18.37 25.75
C ARG A 390 -1.23 -17.98 25.13
N GLY A 391 -0.83 -18.64 24.05
CA GLY A 391 0.39 -18.34 23.31
C GLY A 391 0.42 -16.95 22.65
N LEU A 392 1.50 -16.66 21.94
CA LEU A 392 1.66 -15.39 21.21
C LEU A 392 0.58 -15.23 20.14
N GLN A 393 -0.20 -14.17 20.24
CA GLN A 393 -1.27 -13.83 19.29
C GLN A 393 -0.77 -13.01 18.08
N PRO A 394 -1.51 -12.99 16.94
CA PRO A 394 -1.14 -12.24 15.73
C PRO A 394 -0.82 -10.76 15.96
N ARG A 395 -1.46 -10.11 16.94
CA ARG A 395 -1.14 -8.71 17.31
C ARG A 395 0.30 -8.50 17.77
N HIS A 396 0.90 -9.49 18.45
CA HIS A 396 2.28 -9.40 18.91
C HIS A 396 3.24 -9.63 17.74
N ALA A 397 2.90 -10.55 16.83
CA ALA A 397 3.64 -10.74 15.59
C ALA A 397 3.63 -9.46 14.74
N ARG A 398 2.47 -8.83 14.54
CA ARG A 398 2.37 -7.54 13.83
C ARG A 398 3.31 -6.49 14.41
N LEU A 399 3.38 -6.37 15.74
CA LEU A 399 4.26 -5.41 16.38
C LEU A 399 5.74 -5.73 16.11
N ALA A 400 6.17 -7.00 16.26
CA ALA A 400 7.54 -7.42 15.98
C ALA A 400 7.94 -7.16 14.51
N VAL A 401 7.07 -7.55 13.57
CA VAL A 401 7.32 -7.39 12.13
C VAL A 401 7.40 -5.90 11.77
N ALA A 402 6.45 -5.09 12.25
CA ALA A 402 6.47 -3.64 11.99
C ALA A 402 7.71 -2.96 12.56
N SER A 403 8.15 -3.33 13.77
CA SER A 403 9.38 -2.80 14.37
C SER A 403 10.64 -3.22 13.61
N ALA A 404 10.71 -4.47 13.15
CA ALA A 404 11.82 -4.95 12.34
C ALA A 404 11.89 -4.22 10.99
N VAL A 405 10.77 -4.08 10.29
CA VAL A 405 10.70 -3.36 9.02
C VAL A 405 11.11 -1.90 9.18
N ALA A 406 10.59 -1.20 10.20
CA ALA A 406 10.95 0.20 10.45
C ALA A 406 12.45 0.38 10.76
N PHE A 407 13.04 -0.53 11.53
CA PHE A 407 14.47 -0.53 11.80
C PHE A 407 15.30 -0.69 10.52
N ILE A 408 14.96 -1.70 9.71
CA ILE A 408 15.71 -2.03 8.50
C ILE A 408 15.62 -0.90 7.50
N ASP A 409 14.43 -0.31 7.33
CA ASP A 409 14.17 0.82 6.43
C ASP A 409 15.12 1.99 6.73
N PHE A 410 15.07 2.48 7.98
CA PHE A 410 15.89 3.60 8.42
C PHE A 410 17.40 3.34 8.26
N VAL A 411 17.87 2.17 8.71
CA VAL A 411 19.29 1.83 8.71
C VAL A 411 19.82 1.64 7.28
N SER A 412 19.03 1.05 6.40
CA SER A 412 19.39 0.85 4.99
C SER A 412 19.42 2.18 4.23
N GLU A 413 18.44 3.05 4.46
CA GLU A 413 18.40 4.40 3.90
C GLU A 413 19.61 5.23 4.35
N THR A 414 19.92 5.19 5.65
CA THR A 414 21.10 5.87 6.21
C THR A 414 22.39 5.36 5.57
N TYR A 415 22.54 4.04 5.41
CA TYR A 415 23.70 3.45 4.77
C TYR A 415 23.88 3.98 3.34
N ARG A 416 22.81 4.04 2.54
CA ARG A 416 22.86 4.59 1.18
C ARG A 416 23.26 6.05 1.15
N TYR A 417 22.66 6.86 2.03
CA TYR A 417 22.98 8.28 2.13
C TYR A 417 24.48 8.49 2.42
N ARG A 418 25.09 7.63 3.25
CA ARG A 418 26.53 7.69 3.53
C ARG A 418 27.39 7.22 2.36
N GLU A 419 26.99 6.18 1.64
CA GLU A 419 27.72 5.72 0.45
C GLU A 419 27.71 6.75 -0.68
N SER A 420 26.58 7.45 -0.89
CA SER A 420 26.50 8.49 -1.92
C SER A 420 27.37 9.71 -1.62
N GLN A 421 27.54 10.07 -0.34
CA GLN A 421 28.46 11.13 0.08
C GLN A 421 29.93 10.74 -0.14
N ASN A 422 30.32 9.50 0.19
CA ASN A 422 31.69 9.02 0.01
C ASN A 422 32.13 8.91 -1.48
N CYS A 423 31.20 8.65 -2.41
CA CYS A 423 31.50 8.64 -3.85
C CYS A 423 31.68 10.06 -4.45
N GLY A 424 31.15 11.11 -3.82
CA GLY A 424 31.32 12.49 -4.31
C GLY A 424 32.75 13.01 -4.12
N ASP A 425 33.38 12.71 -2.99
CA ASP A 425 34.71 13.21 -2.61
C ASP A 425 35.88 12.59 -3.40
N THR A 426 35.69 11.46 -4.09
CA THR A 426 36.74 10.81 -4.89
C THR A 426 36.84 11.34 -6.33
N SER A 427 36.00 12.29 -6.73
CA SER A 427 36.01 12.89 -8.08
C SER A 427 36.68 14.26 -8.15
N GLY A 428 37.24 14.76 -7.04
CA GLY A 428 37.90 16.06 -6.91
C GLY A 428 39.27 15.99 -6.26
N SER A 429 40.10 15.01 -6.62
CA SER A 429 41.51 14.89 -6.22
C SER A 429 42.42 14.81 -7.44
#